data_AF-A0A536X824-F1
#
_entry.id   AF-A0A536X824-F1
#
_cell.length_a   1.000
_cell.length_b   1.000
_cell.length_c   1.000
_cell.angle_alpha   90.00
_cell.angle_beta   90.00
_cell.angle_gamma   90.00
#
_symmetry.space_group_name_H-M   'P 1'
#
loop_
_entity.id
_entity.type
_entity.pdbx_description
1 polymer ?
#
loop_
_entity_poly.entity_id
_entity_poly.type
_entity_poly.pdbx_seq_one_letter_code
_entity_poly.pdbx_strand_id
1 'polypeptide(L)'
;MSVSSPVGGQFLVVEGWMPVYAYREAAAQFRRGGYQKAIAATTLQYDGDLSDDLQEHSGAEKLIRFGLPADMVVMVSSPQIHKDRTFHAAMTVKDWLQHEGLTSASIDVVTVGAHARRSRLLYEKAFGDAVKVGVISIPDRRFDPDHWWRSSEGVRSVVDEFVAYLYVRTVFLAPD
;
A
#
# COMPACT_ATOMS: atom_id res chain seq x y z
N MET A 1 -12.99 -10.34 6.16
CA MET A 1 -11.70 -9.63 6.21
C MET A 1 -10.70 -10.23 5.24
N SER A 2 -9.68 -9.46 4.83
CA SER A 2 -8.60 -10.00 4.01
C SER A 2 -7.59 -10.76 4.86
N VAL A 3 -7.11 -11.88 4.35
CA VAL A 3 -6.04 -12.66 4.98
C VAL A 3 -4.72 -12.22 4.37
N SER A 4 -3.70 -12.03 5.20
CA SER A 4 -2.33 -11.78 4.73
C SER A 4 -1.83 -12.98 3.92
N SER A 5 -1.23 -12.70 2.77
CA SER A 5 -0.61 -13.69 1.90
C SER A 5 0.72 -13.11 1.41
N PRO A 6 1.70 -12.90 2.32
CA PRO A 6 3.01 -12.41 1.92
C PRO A 6 3.75 -13.46 1.08
N VAL A 7 4.61 -13.01 0.18
CA VAL A 7 5.50 -13.86 -0.62
C VAL A 7 6.92 -13.90 -0.07
N GLY A 8 7.20 -13.18 1.03
CA GLY A 8 8.56 -13.01 1.54
C GLY A 8 9.37 -12.13 0.59
N GLY A 9 8.79 -11.00 0.21
CA GLY A 9 9.34 -10.06 -0.76
C GLY A 9 10.73 -9.54 -0.39
N GLN A 10 11.48 -9.09 -1.39
CA GLN A 10 12.71 -8.33 -1.17
C GLN A 10 12.41 -6.92 -0.66
N PHE A 11 11.30 -6.33 -1.10
CA PHE A 11 10.89 -4.98 -0.71
C PHE A 11 9.54 -4.99 -0.01
N LEU A 12 9.43 -4.18 1.04
CA LEU A 12 8.17 -3.95 1.74
C LEU A 12 7.56 -2.65 1.23
N VAL A 13 6.45 -2.71 0.51
CA VAL A 13 5.75 -1.51 0.05
C VAL A 13 4.71 -1.11 1.10
N VAL A 14 4.70 0.14 1.50
CA VAL A 14 3.84 0.67 2.58
C VAL A 14 2.93 1.75 1.99
N GLU A 15 1.63 1.51 1.96
CA GLU A 15 0.68 2.46 1.37
C GLU A 15 0.54 3.76 2.18
N GLY A 16 0.51 4.89 1.46
CA GLY A 16 0.61 6.25 2.00
C GLY A 16 -0.58 6.71 2.84
N TRP A 17 -1.78 6.19 2.57
CA TRP A 17 -3.04 6.63 3.19
C TRP A 17 -3.32 5.99 4.56
N MET A 18 -2.48 5.04 4.98
CA MET A 18 -2.72 4.26 6.19
C MET A 18 -2.73 5.10 7.48
N PRO A 19 -3.48 4.69 8.51
CA PRO A 19 -3.43 5.31 9.82
C PRO A 19 -2.07 5.09 10.50
N VAL A 20 -1.70 6.00 11.42
CA VAL A 20 -0.40 5.98 12.13
C VAL A 20 -0.08 4.63 12.80
N TYR A 21 -1.08 3.95 13.37
CA TYR A 21 -0.86 2.64 13.98
C TYR A 21 -0.42 1.60 12.97
N ALA A 22 -0.91 1.66 11.73
CA ALA A 22 -0.57 0.71 10.69
C ALA A 22 0.87 0.94 10.19
N TYR A 23 1.37 2.17 10.19
CA TYR A 23 2.80 2.44 9.97
C TYR A 23 3.70 1.82 11.05
N ARG A 24 3.26 1.83 12.32
CA ARG A 24 3.99 1.16 13.41
C ARG A 24 4.04 -0.35 13.19
N GLU A 25 2.92 -0.96 12.81
CA GLU A 25 2.88 -2.39 12.49
C GLU A 25 3.71 -2.70 11.24
N ALA A 26 3.66 -1.86 10.19
CA ALA A 26 4.48 -2.01 8.99
C ALA A 26 5.98 -1.97 9.33
N ALA A 27 6.40 -1.06 10.21
CA ALA A 27 7.77 -1.01 10.71
C ALA A 27 8.16 -2.28 11.49
N ALA A 28 7.23 -2.84 12.27
CA ALA A 28 7.44 -4.12 12.95
C ALA A 28 7.54 -5.29 11.97
N GLN A 29 6.71 -5.32 10.93
CA GLN A 29 6.79 -6.32 9.85
C GLN A 29 8.14 -6.23 9.11
N PHE A 30 8.60 -5.02 8.80
CA PHE A 30 9.90 -4.80 8.16
C PHE A 30 11.04 -5.43 8.98
N ARG A 31 11.09 -5.13 10.28
CA ARG A 31 12.14 -5.65 11.17
C ARG A 31 12.08 -7.16 11.39
N ARG A 32 10.89 -7.76 11.32
CA ARG A 32 10.71 -9.22 11.43
C ARG A 32 11.02 -9.94 10.12
N GLY A 33 10.83 -9.26 8.99
CA GLY A 33 11.15 -9.77 7.66
C GLY A 33 12.60 -9.55 7.27
N GLY A 34 13.03 -10.20 6.20
CA GLY A 34 14.35 -10.03 5.58
C GLY A 34 14.35 -9.00 4.45
N TYR A 35 13.60 -7.91 4.59
CA TYR A 35 13.43 -6.91 3.53
C TYR A 35 14.68 -6.03 3.38
N GLN A 36 14.99 -5.67 2.15
CA GLN A 36 16.13 -4.80 1.82
C GLN A 36 15.78 -3.33 1.99
N LYS A 37 14.61 -2.90 1.52
CA LYS A 37 14.11 -1.52 1.70
C LYS A 37 12.60 -1.51 1.93
N ALA A 38 12.16 -0.52 2.70
CA ALA A 38 10.75 -0.16 2.85
C ALA A 38 10.44 0.99 1.90
N ILE A 39 9.46 0.79 1.02
CA ILE A 39 9.04 1.77 0.01
C ILE A 39 7.73 2.40 0.49
N ALA A 40 7.77 3.62 1.01
CA ALA A 40 6.59 4.40 1.33
C ALA A 40 5.98 4.95 0.03
N ALA A 41 4.86 4.37 -0.42
CA ALA A 41 4.23 4.66 -1.69
C ALA A 41 2.95 5.48 -1.48
N THR A 42 2.91 6.71 -1.99
CA THR A 42 1.75 7.61 -1.85
C THR A 42 1.34 8.24 -3.18
N THR A 43 0.11 8.74 -3.25
CA THR A 43 -0.33 9.63 -4.35
C THR A 43 -0.45 11.03 -3.77
N LEU A 44 0.18 12.03 -4.39
CA LEU A 44 0.06 13.41 -3.92
C LEU A 44 -1.39 13.90 -4.00
N GLN A 45 -1.84 14.63 -2.98
CA GLN A 45 -3.13 15.34 -2.99
C GLN A 45 -2.81 16.83 -3.03
N TYR A 46 -3.30 17.55 -4.04
CA TYR A 46 -3.16 19.00 -4.17
C TYR A 46 -4.55 19.62 -4.15
N ASP A 47 -4.90 20.31 -3.07
CA ASP A 47 -6.23 20.92 -2.87
C ASP A 47 -6.23 22.44 -3.06
N GLY A 48 -5.31 22.98 -3.88
CA GLY A 48 -5.35 24.38 -4.34
C GLY A 48 -4.94 25.44 -3.32
N ASP A 49 -5.05 25.16 -2.02
CA ASP A 49 -4.42 25.94 -0.95
C ASP A 49 -3.07 25.31 -0.59
N LEU A 50 -1.98 25.95 -1.00
CA LEU A 50 -0.63 25.61 -0.55
C LEU A 50 -0.51 25.97 0.95
N SER A 51 0.00 25.12 1.84
CA SER A 51 1.44 24.96 2.08
C SER A 51 1.71 24.09 3.33
N ASP A 52 2.87 23.43 3.35
CA ASP A 52 3.57 22.78 4.49
C ASP A 52 3.03 21.52 5.18
N ASP A 53 1.71 21.30 5.30
CA ASP A 53 1.21 20.12 6.05
C ASP A 53 1.50 18.75 5.36
N LEU A 54 1.78 18.79 4.05
CA LEU A 54 2.11 17.60 3.25
C LEU A 54 3.56 17.11 3.45
N GLN A 55 4.46 17.96 3.97
CA GLN A 55 5.85 17.60 4.25
C GLN A 55 6.03 16.98 5.65
N GLU A 56 5.27 17.38 6.68
CA GLU A 56 5.57 16.99 8.08
C GLU A 56 5.21 15.54 8.48
N HIS A 57 4.57 14.75 7.61
CA HIS A 57 4.14 13.39 7.97
C HIS A 57 4.22 12.38 6.81
N SER A 58 5.29 12.45 6.01
CA SER A 58 5.50 11.48 4.93
C SER A 58 5.46 10.04 5.48
N GLY A 59 5.00 9.09 4.67
CA GLY A 59 5.00 7.67 5.09
C GLY A 59 6.40 7.20 5.49
N ALA A 60 7.43 7.75 4.84
CA ALA A 60 8.83 7.51 5.16
C ALA A 60 9.21 8.01 6.57
N GLU A 61 8.85 9.24 6.92
CA GLU A 61 9.11 9.79 8.27
C GLU A 61 8.42 8.99 9.36
N LYS A 62 7.17 8.55 9.14
CA LYS A 62 6.47 7.68 10.09
C LYS A 62 7.21 6.37 10.29
N LEU A 63 7.69 5.74 9.21
CA LEU A 63 8.47 4.50 9.28
C LEU A 63 9.80 4.71 10.03
N ILE A 64 10.52 5.79 9.73
CA ILE A 64 11.78 6.16 10.42
C ILE A 64 11.52 6.41 11.90
N ARG A 65 10.48 7.17 12.23
CA ARG A 65 10.04 7.43 13.62
C ARG A 65 9.69 6.14 14.36
N PHE A 66 9.19 5.12 13.67
CA PHE A 66 8.93 3.80 14.24
C PHE A 66 10.14 2.85 14.21
N GLY A 67 11.33 3.37 13.94
CA GLY A 67 12.61 2.69 14.13
C GLY A 67 13.14 1.99 12.89
N LEU A 68 12.78 2.42 11.69
CA LEU A 68 13.50 2.02 10.48
C LEU A 68 14.72 2.93 10.24
N PRO A 69 15.88 2.38 9.87
CA PRO A 69 17.02 3.18 9.41
C PRO A 69 16.64 4.02 8.19
N ALA A 70 17.05 5.29 8.14
CA ALA A 70 16.66 6.20 7.06
C ALA A 70 17.17 5.76 5.68
N ASP A 71 18.34 5.12 5.61
CA ASP A 71 18.94 4.54 4.41
C ASP A 71 18.19 3.29 3.88
N MET A 72 17.36 2.68 4.73
CA MET A 72 16.50 1.55 4.39
C MET A 72 15.09 1.98 3.95
N VAL A 73 14.77 3.28 4.01
CA VAL A 73 13.44 3.81 3.65
C VAL A 73 13.55 4.63 2.37
N VAL A 74 12.65 4.33 1.43
CA VAL A 74 12.51 5.09 0.17
C VAL A 74 11.10 5.65 0.12
N MET A 75 10.98 6.90 -0.30
CA MET A 75 9.68 7.51 -0.58
C MET A 75 9.48 7.56 -2.09
N VAL A 76 8.32 7.07 -2.55
CA VAL A 76 7.89 7.21 -3.93
C VAL A 76 6.50 7.83 -3.96
N SER A 77 6.29 8.79 -4.87
CA SER A 77 5.03 9.51 -4.98
C SER A 77 4.58 9.65 -6.42
N SER A 78 3.33 9.30 -6.72
CA SER A 78 2.72 9.65 -7.99
C SER A 78 2.19 11.10 -7.96
N PRO A 79 2.07 11.77 -9.13
CA PRO A 79 1.32 13.02 -9.25
C PRO A 79 -0.12 12.89 -8.73
N GLN A 80 -0.80 14.02 -8.58
CA GLN A 80 -2.22 14.02 -8.22
C GLN A 80 -3.06 13.37 -9.31
N ILE A 81 -3.82 12.35 -8.92
CA ILE A 81 -4.70 11.61 -9.83
C ILE A 81 -6.06 11.41 -9.16
N HIS A 82 -7.12 11.65 -9.91
CA HIS A 82 -8.50 11.58 -9.42
C HIS A 82 -9.07 10.16 -9.42
N LYS A 83 -8.48 9.24 -10.17
CA LYS A 83 -8.94 7.86 -10.35
C LYS A 83 -7.79 6.87 -10.14
N ASP A 84 -8.10 5.64 -9.72
CA ASP A 84 -7.16 4.51 -9.70
C ASP A 84 -5.85 4.78 -8.93
N ARG A 85 -5.93 5.58 -7.85
CA ARG A 85 -4.77 6.03 -7.05
C ARG A 85 -3.83 4.89 -6.63
N THR A 86 -4.39 3.76 -6.15
CA THR A 86 -3.58 2.59 -5.77
C THR A 86 -2.81 2.00 -6.94
N PHE A 87 -3.38 1.98 -8.16
CA PHE A 87 -2.69 1.51 -9.36
C PHE A 87 -1.53 2.44 -9.72
N HIS A 88 -1.75 3.75 -9.69
CA HIS A 88 -0.69 4.71 -9.99
C HIS A 88 0.42 4.71 -8.95
N ALA A 89 0.10 4.55 -7.66
CA ALA A 89 1.11 4.31 -6.64
C ALA A 89 1.94 3.05 -6.95
N ALA A 90 1.29 1.96 -7.37
CA ALA A 90 1.98 0.74 -7.79
C ALA A 90 2.88 0.95 -9.02
N MET A 91 2.43 1.73 -10.00
CA MET A 91 3.24 2.12 -11.17
C MET A 91 4.48 2.93 -10.75
N THR A 92 4.36 3.88 -9.81
CA THR A 92 5.54 4.61 -9.31
C THR A 92 6.52 3.69 -8.58
N VAL A 93 6.04 2.70 -7.83
CA VAL A 93 6.92 1.67 -7.23
C VAL A 93 7.62 0.86 -8.31
N LYS A 94 6.90 0.49 -9.38
CA LYS A 94 7.46 -0.23 -10.53
C LYS A 94 8.55 0.59 -11.23
N ASP A 95 8.28 1.86 -11.51
CA ASP A 95 9.24 2.77 -12.15
C ASP A 95 10.50 2.92 -11.31
N TRP A 96 10.36 3.04 -9.99
CA TRP A 96 11.48 3.08 -9.07
C TRP A 96 12.31 1.78 -9.12
N LEU A 97 11.66 0.60 -9.05
CA LEU A 97 12.36 -0.68 -9.17
C LEU A 97 13.09 -0.82 -10.52
N GLN A 98 12.48 -0.37 -11.62
CA GLN A 98 13.10 -0.38 -12.94
C GLN A 98 14.32 0.53 -13.01
N HIS A 99 14.24 1.74 -12.44
CA HIS A 99 15.35 2.68 -12.38
C HIS A 99 16.54 2.11 -11.60
N GLU A 100 16.28 1.37 -10.53
CA GLU A 100 17.31 0.68 -9.73
C GLU A 100 17.81 -0.63 -10.38
N GLY A 101 17.28 -1.02 -11.54
CA GLY A 101 17.65 -2.28 -12.23
C GLY A 101 17.09 -3.54 -11.55
N LEU A 102 16.07 -3.42 -10.71
CA LEU A 102 15.47 -4.46 -9.88
C LEU A 102 14.19 -5.06 -10.51
N THR A 103 14.23 -5.33 -11.81
CA THR A 103 13.04 -5.68 -12.61
C THR A 103 12.43 -7.05 -12.30
N SER A 104 13.15 -7.92 -11.60
CA SER A 104 12.72 -9.27 -11.17
C SER A 104 12.53 -9.40 -9.66
N ALA A 105 12.45 -8.27 -8.96
CA ALA A 105 12.25 -8.25 -7.51
C ALA A 105 10.90 -8.86 -7.11
N SER A 106 10.78 -9.20 -5.83
CA SER A 106 9.49 -9.54 -5.21
C SER A 106 9.13 -8.49 -4.17
N ILE A 107 7.84 -8.24 -4.02
CA ILE A 107 7.34 -7.21 -3.09
C ILE A 107 6.25 -7.78 -2.20
N ASP A 108 6.18 -7.27 -0.97
CA ASP A 108 5.02 -7.43 -0.10
C ASP A 108 4.38 -6.07 0.17
N VAL A 109 3.11 -5.92 -0.20
CA VAL A 109 2.37 -4.67 0.00
C VAL A 109 1.67 -4.68 1.35
N VAL A 110 1.93 -3.68 2.18
CA VAL A 110 1.29 -3.48 3.49
C VAL A 110 0.16 -2.47 3.36
N THR A 111 -1.03 -2.91 3.75
CA THR A 111 -2.22 -2.06 3.78
C THR A 111 -3.21 -2.53 4.86
N VAL A 112 -4.38 -1.90 4.98
CA VAL A 112 -5.35 -2.12 6.05
C VAL A 112 -6.57 -2.91 5.59
N GLY A 113 -6.90 -3.97 6.33
CA GLY A 113 -8.17 -4.66 6.30
C GLY A 113 -8.64 -5.13 4.92
N ALA A 114 -9.90 -4.88 4.61
CA ALA A 114 -10.55 -5.35 3.37
C ALA A 114 -9.87 -4.84 2.08
N HIS A 115 -9.20 -3.68 2.15
CA HIS A 115 -8.49 -3.05 1.04
C HIS A 115 -7.37 -3.93 0.45
N ALA A 116 -6.78 -4.79 1.28
CA ALA A 116 -5.61 -5.60 0.91
C ALA A 116 -5.80 -6.46 -0.36
N ARG A 117 -7.00 -7.03 -0.57
CA ARG A 117 -7.25 -7.84 -1.77
C ARG A 117 -7.19 -7.00 -3.05
N ARG A 118 -7.75 -5.78 -3.00
CA ARG A 118 -7.77 -4.88 -4.15
C ARG A 118 -6.40 -4.27 -4.40
N SER A 119 -5.67 -3.86 -3.36
CA SER A 119 -4.29 -3.40 -3.52
C SER A 119 -3.45 -4.46 -4.19
N ARG A 120 -3.46 -5.70 -3.68
CA ARG A 120 -2.69 -6.80 -4.29
C ARG A 120 -3.00 -6.94 -5.78
N LEU A 121 -4.28 -7.00 -6.16
CA LEU A 121 -4.69 -7.14 -7.55
C LEU A 121 -4.23 -5.96 -8.43
N LEU A 122 -4.27 -4.73 -7.92
CA LEU A 122 -3.80 -3.55 -8.65
C LEU A 122 -2.28 -3.53 -8.81
N TYR A 123 -1.53 -3.94 -7.79
CA TYR A 123 -0.09 -4.12 -7.90
C TYR A 123 0.24 -5.26 -8.89
N GLU A 124 -0.41 -6.41 -8.82
CA GLU A 124 -0.25 -7.49 -9.80
C GLU A 124 -0.52 -7.00 -11.23
N LYS A 125 -1.56 -6.17 -11.44
CA LYS A 125 -1.84 -5.56 -12.76
C LYS A 125 -0.76 -4.55 -13.19
N ALA A 126 -0.23 -3.73 -12.28
CA ALA A 126 0.81 -2.76 -12.60
C ALA A 126 2.12 -3.44 -13.00
N PHE A 127 2.50 -4.48 -12.24
CA PHE A 127 3.76 -5.20 -12.43
C PHE A 127 3.71 -6.28 -13.51
N GLY A 128 2.53 -6.82 -13.82
CA GLY A 128 2.40 -7.99 -14.67
C GLY A 128 3.12 -9.21 -14.08
N ASP A 129 3.56 -10.13 -14.96
CA ASP A 129 4.20 -11.40 -14.53
C ASP A 129 5.67 -11.24 -14.11
N ALA A 130 6.23 -10.04 -14.18
CA ALA A 130 7.65 -9.78 -13.91
C ALA A 130 8.02 -9.85 -12.42
N VAL A 131 7.08 -9.52 -11.53
CA VAL A 131 7.31 -9.36 -10.09
C VAL A 131 6.27 -10.13 -9.30
N LYS A 132 6.72 -10.92 -8.33
CA LYS A 132 5.81 -11.59 -7.38
C LYS A 132 5.30 -10.57 -6.36
N VAL A 133 3.98 -10.43 -6.28
CA VAL A 133 3.31 -9.50 -5.37
C VAL A 133 2.59 -10.28 -4.26
N GLY A 134 3.06 -10.11 -3.03
CA GLY A 134 2.34 -10.53 -1.83
C GLY A 134 1.65 -9.35 -1.15
N VAL A 135 0.85 -9.66 -0.13
CA VAL A 135 0.14 -8.64 0.64
C VAL A 135 0.08 -8.97 2.12
N ILE A 136 0.27 -7.95 2.95
CA ILE A 136 0.13 -8.00 4.41
C ILE A 136 -1.05 -7.08 4.77
N SER A 137 -2.12 -7.68 5.30
CA SER A 137 -3.30 -6.97 5.77
C SER A 137 -3.17 -6.69 7.26
N ILE A 138 -3.00 -5.43 7.62
CA ILE A 138 -3.08 -4.97 9.01
C ILE A 138 -4.57 -4.86 9.37
N PRO A 139 -5.02 -5.44 10.50
CA PRO A 139 -6.42 -5.31 10.92
C PRO A 139 -6.83 -3.84 11.09
N ASP A 140 -8.00 -3.50 10.56
CA ASP A 140 -8.61 -2.19 10.81
C ASP A 140 -9.10 -2.12 12.26
N ARG A 141 -8.63 -1.11 13.02
CA ARG A 141 -8.99 -0.94 14.43
C ARG A 141 -10.33 -0.22 14.65
N ARG A 142 -11.01 0.23 13.59
CA ARG A 142 -12.31 0.93 13.68
C ARG A 142 -13.48 -0.01 13.98
N PHE A 143 -13.33 -1.31 13.75
CA PHE A 143 -14.34 -2.33 14.00
C PHE A 143 -13.67 -3.67 14.29
N ASP A 144 -14.42 -4.64 14.83
CA ASP A 144 -13.94 -6.01 15.00
C ASP A 144 -13.82 -6.71 13.64
N PRO A 145 -12.60 -7.06 13.17
CA PRO A 145 -12.37 -7.78 11.92
C PRO A 145 -13.17 -9.07 11.77
N ASP A 146 -13.35 -9.82 12.86
CA ASP A 146 -13.96 -11.15 12.84
C ASP A 146 -15.50 -11.07 12.91
N HIS A 147 -16.01 -9.93 13.38
CA HIS A 147 -17.44 -9.63 13.48
C HIS A 147 -17.82 -8.31 12.81
N TRP A 148 -17.20 -8.02 11.67
CA TRP A 148 -17.33 -6.73 10.96
C TRP A 148 -18.78 -6.32 10.63
N TRP A 149 -19.68 -7.30 10.49
CA TRP A 149 -21.10 -7.06 10.22
C TRP A 149 -21.87 -6.49 11.42
N ARG A 150 -21.27 -6.45 12.61
CA ARG A 150 -21.89 -5.89 13.82
C ARG A 150 -21.78 -4.37 13.92
N SER A 151 -21.03 -3.71 13.04
CA SER A 151 -20.90 -2.25 13.03
C SER A 151 -21.15 -1.68 11.63
N SER A 152 -21.72 -0.48 11.58
CA SER A 152 -21.94 0.24 10.32
C SER A 152 -20.62 0.52 9.58
N GLU A 153 -19.57 0.85 10.32
CA GLU A 153 -18.23 1.07 9.76
C GLU A 153 -17.66 -0.20 9.11
N GLY A 154 -17.80 -1.36 9.76
CA GLY A 154 -17.34 -2.64 9.21
C GLY A 154 -18.13 -3.06 7.99
N VAL A 155 -19.46 -2.92 8.02
CA VAL A 155 -20.33 -3.20 6.86
C VAL A 155 -19.96 -2.33 5.66
N ARG A 156 -19.88 -1.00 5.84
CA ARG A 156 -19.51 -0.07 4.76
C ARG A 156 -18.14 -0.41 4.19
N SER A 157 -17.12 -0.55 5.05
CA SER A 157 -15.75 -0.84 4.63
C SER A 157 -15.64 -2.13 3.81
N VAL A 158 -16.28 -3.22 4.25
CA VAL A 158 -16.20 -4.51 3.55
C VAL A 158 -16.98 -4.51 2.25
N VAL A 159 -18.18 -3.90 2.23
CA VAL A 159 -19.03 -3.85 1.03
C VAL A 159 -18.42 -2.94 -0.05
N ASP A 160 -17.93 -1.76 0.33
CA ASP A 160 -17.28 -0.82 -0.60
C ASP A 160 -16.06 -1.47 -1.24
N GLU A 161 -15.23 -2.16 -0.44
CA GLU A 161 -14.06 -2.88 -0.97
C GLU A 161 -14.44 -4.10 -1.81
N PHE A 162 -15.55 -4.77 -1.51
CA PHE A 162 -16.05 -5.85 -2.35
C PHE A 162 -16.47 -5.34 -3.73
N VAL A 163 -17.26 -4.26 -3.80
CA VAL A 163 -17.68 -3.63 -5.05
C VAL A 163 -16.48 -3.10 -5.83
N ALA A 164 -15.56 -2.40 -5.15
CA ALA A 164 -14.35 -1.89 -5.77
C ALA A 164 -13.43 -3.02 -6.28
N TYR A 165 -13.32 -4.13 -5.54
CA TYR A 165 -12.56 -5.30 -5.98
C TYR A 165 -13.16 -5.92 -7.24
N LEU A 166 -14.49 -6.07 -7.30
CA LEU A 166 -15.18 -6.56 -8.48
C LEU A 166 -14.96 -5.63 -9.68
N TYR A 167 -15.07 -4.30 -9.48
CA TYR A 167 -14.76 -3.32 -10.52
C TYR A 167 -13.35 -3.52 -11.08
N VAL A 168 -12.34 -3.66 -10.21
CA VAL A 168 -10.95 -3.90 -10.64
C VAL A 168 -10.80 -5.24 -11.36
N ARG A 169 -11.52 -6.27 -10.93
CA ARG A 169 -11.41 -7.62 -11.49
C ARG A 169 -12.04 -7.75 -12.87
N THR A 170 -13.14 -7.05 -13.13
CA THR A 170 -13.98 -7.26 -14.33
C THR A 170 -13.98 -6.09 -15.32
N VAL A 171 -13.87 -4.85 -14.85
CA VAL A 171 -14.00 -3.64 -15.69
C VAL A 171 -12.66 -2.94 -15.89
N PHE A 172 -11.80 -2.93 -14.88
CA PHE A 172 -10.53 -2.22 -14.95
C PHE A 172 -9.56 -2.86 -15.95
N LEU A 173 -9.29 -2.10 -17.01
CA LEU A 173 -8.21 -2.30 -17.96
C LEU A 173 -7.05 -1.40 -17.54
N ALA A 174 -5.86 -2.00 -17.37
CA ALA A 174 -4.66 -1.20 -17.14
C ALA A 174 -4.46 -0.30 -18.37
N PRO A 175 -4.33 1.02 -18.20
CA PRO A 175 -3.98 1.90 -19.32
C PRO A 175 -2.59 1.52 -19.83
N ASP A 176 -2.43 1.58 -21.16
CA ASP A 176 -1.18 1.30 -21.88
C ASP A 176 -0.03 2.24 -21.46
#